data_AF-A0A418IIF4-F1
#
_entry.id   AF-A0A418IIF4-F1
#
_cell.length_a   1.000
_cell.length_b   1.000
_cell.length_c   1.000
_cell.angle_alpha   90.00
_cell.angle_beta   90.00
_cell.angle_gamma   90.00
#
_symmetry.space_group_name_H-M   'P 1'
#
loop_
_entity.id
_entity.type
_entity.pdbx_description
1 polymer ?
#
loop_
_entity_poly.entity_id
_entity_poly.type
_entity_poly.pdbx_seq_one_letter_code
_entity_poly.pdbx_strand_id
1 'polypeptide(L)'
;MRKIFLVDLLNLFFIAIGYMLLITLVLFSFDLFEIETTGSLFLNTLSSATVVSLFNNEIFNGLFTLFFFISVLIFLYKAIDLYKQNR
;
A
#
# COMPACT_ATOMS: atom_id res chain seq x y z
N MET A 1 -16.96 24.73 -1.09
CA MET A 1 -17.07 23.29 -0.75
C MET A 1 -16.24 22.40 -1.68
N ARG A 2 -16.44 22.40 -3.01
CA ARG A 2 -15.63 21.56 -3.96
C ARG A 2 -14.11 21.70 -3.86
N LYS A 3 -13.58 22.91 -3.63
CA LYS A 3 -12.14 23.14 -3.44
C LYS A 3 -11.61 22.51 -2.13
N ILE A 4 -12.41 22.50 -1.07
CA ILE A 4 -12.03 21.91 0.23
C ILE A 4 -11.98 20.38 0.08
N PHE A 5 -13.01 19.79 -0.54
CA PHE A 5 -13.04 18.36 -0.87
C PHE A 5 -11.80 17.90 -1.66
N LEU A 6 -11.37 18.66 -2.67
CA LEU A 6 -10.19 18.31 -3.47
C LEU A 6 -8.89 18.40 -2.66
N VAL A 7 -8.76 19.40 -1.77
CA VAL A 7 -7.60 19.53 -0.88
C VAL A 7 -7.54 18.37 0.11
N ASP A 8 -8.67 18.00 0.70
CA ASP A 8 -8.75 16.87 1.64
C ASP A 8 -8.46 15.54 0.95
N LEU A 9 -8.95 15.34 -0.27
CA LEU A 9 -8.66 14.15 -1.07
C LEU A 9 -7.16 14.06 -1.42
N LEU A 10 -6.54 15.19 -1.79
CA LEU A 10 -5.10 15.27 -2.02
C LEU A 10 -4.30 14.97 -0.75
N ASN A 11 -4.71 15.51 0.40
CA ASN A 11 -4.08 15.22 1.68
C ASN A 11 -4.15 13.71 1.99
N LEU A 12 -5.32 13.10 1.81
CA LEU A 12 -5.50 11.65 2.00
C LEU A 12 -4.59 10.84 1.07
N PHE A 13 -4.45 11.28 -0.17
CA PHE A 13 -3.56 10.66 -1.16
C PHE A 13 -2.09 10.74 -0.74
N PHE A 14 -1.62 11.93 -0.31
CA PHE A 14 -0.25 12.11 0.17
C PHE A 14 0.05 11.28 1.41
N ILE A 15 -0.90 11.16 2.34
CA ILE A 15 -0.76 10.31 3.53
C ILE A 15 -0.62 8.84 3.10
N ALA A 16 -1.47 8.37 2.18
CA ALA A 16 -1.40 7.00 1.68
C ALA A 16 -0.05 6.71 0.99
N ILE A 17 0.43 7.64 0.15
CA ILE A 17 1.76 7.53 -0.46
C ILE A 17 2.86 7.50 0.60
N GLY A 18 2.79 8.37 1.61
CA GLY A 18 3.78 8.43 2.69
C GLY A 18 3.90 7.10 3.43
N TYR A 19 2.77 6.47 3.77
CA TYR A 19 2.78 5.14 4.38
C TYR A 19 3.31 4.06 3.43
N MET A 20 2.90 4.08 2.16
CA MET A 20 3.42 3.13 1.18
C MET A 20 4.94 3.25 1.03
N LEU A 21 5.48 4.47 1.02
CA LEU A 21 6.91 4.73 0.92
C LEU A 21 7.65 4.18 2.14
N LEU A 22 7.12 4.40 3.36
CA LEU A 22 7.68 3.80 4.57
C LEU A 22 7.68 2.27 4.53
N ILE A 23 6.57 1.66 4.09
CA ILE A 23 6.45 0.20 3.94
C ILE A 23 7.49 -0.30 2.93
N THR A 24 7.64 0.36 1.79
CA THR A 24 8.66 0.02 0.79
C THR A 24 10.06 0.09 1.38
N LEU A 25 10.41 1.13 2.13
CA LEU A 25 11.74 1.27 2.75
C LEU A 25 12.02 0.16 3.78
N VAL A 26 11.02 -0.21 4.58
CA VAL A 26 11.15 -1.29 5.55
C VAL A 26 11.36 -2.62 4.84
N LEU A 27 10.51 -2.94 3.85
CA LEU A 27 10.64 -4.17 3.06
C LEU A 27 11.97 -4.21 2.30
N PHE A 28 12.43 -3.07 1.77
CA PHE A 28 13.71 -2.97 1.09
C PHE A 28 14.88 -3.23 2.05
N SER A 29 14.80 -2.71 3.27
CA SER A 29 15.80 -2.98 4.30
C SER A 29 15.85 -4.47 4.63
N PHE A 30 14.70 -5.12 4.82
CA PHE A 30 14.63 -6.56 5.09
C PHE A 30 15.14 -7.42 3.93
N ASP A 31 14.88 -7.01 2.69
CA ASP A 31 15.40 -7.66 1.49
C ASP A 31 16.93 -7.51 1.38
N LEU A 32 17.47 -6.33 1.67
CA LEU A 32 18.91 -6.07 1.67
C LEU A 32 19.67 -6.86 2.75
N PHE A 33 19.05 -7.09 3.91
CA PHE A 33 19.65 -7.87 5.00
C PHE A 33 19.39 -9.38 4.87
N GLU A 34 18.80 -9.83 3.75
CA GLU A 34 18.50 -11.24 3.45
C GLU A 34 17.78 -11.94 4.62
N ILE A 35 16.84 -11.23 5.27
CA ILE A 35 16.14 -11.76 6.44
C ILE A 35 15.32 -12.98 6.00
N GLU A 36 15.67 -14.15 6.55
CA GLU A 36 14.95 -15.39 6.28
C GLU A 36 13.53 -15.32 6.85
N THR A 37 12.54 -15.40 5.97
CA THR A 37 11.13 -15.45 6.35
C THR A 37 10.55 -16.82 6.03
N THR A 38 9.92 -17.47 7.00
CA THR A 38 9.15 -18.70 6.75
C THR A 38 7.90 -18.36 5.91
N GLY A 39 7.90 -18.77 4.65
CA GLY A 39 6.88 -18.38 3.68
C GLY A 39 5.48 -18.93 3.96
N SER A 40 4.51 -18.02 4.02
CA SER A 40 3.08 -18.37 3.97
C SER A 40 2.65 -18.60 2.51
N LEU A 41 1.96 -19.71 2.25
CA LEU A 41 1.44 -20.09 0.92
C LEU A 41 0.54 -18.99 0.30
N PHE A 42 -0.14 -18.24 1.17
CA PHE A 42 -0.92 -17.05 0.80
C PHE A 42 -0.06 -15.93 0.22
N LEU A 43 1.10 -15.62 0.82
CA LEU A 43 1.98 -14.53 0.37
C LEU A 43 2.67 -14.88 -0.96
N ASN A 44 3.01 -16.15 -1.17
CA ASN A 44 3.55 -16.60 -2.46
C ASN A 44 2.50 -16.49 -3.58
N THR A 45 1.24 -16.79 -3.27
CA THR A 45 0.14 -16.62 -4.24
C THR A 45 -0.15 -15.13 -4.51
N LEU A 46 0.02 -14.26 -3.51
CA LEU A 46 -0.09 -12.82 -3.73
C LEU A 46 1.10 -12.26 -4.51
N SER A 47 2.29 -12.83 -4.35
CA SER A 47 3.48 -12.49 -5.11
C SER A 47 3.26 -12.67 -6.61
N SER A 48 2.57 -13.73 -7.04
CA SER A 48 2.27 -13.95 -8.46
C SER A 48 1.24 -12.95 -9.04
N ALA A 49 0.48 -12.26 -8.18
CA ALA A 49 -0.42 -11.17 -8.57
C ALA A 49 0.28 -9.79 -8.58
N THR A 50 1.56 -9.73 -8.17
CA THR A 50 2.34 -8.49 -8.12
C THR A 50 2.64 -8.02 -9.54
N VAL A 51 2.16 -6.82 -9.90
CA VAL A 51 2.40 -6.23 -11.23
C VAL A 51 3.84 -5.72 -11.37
N VAL A 52 4.51 -5.40 -10.26
CA VAL A 52 5.89 -4.91 -10.22
C VAL A 52 6.67 -5.67 -9.17
N SER A 53 7.63 -6.50 -9.60
CA SER A 53 8.57 -7.16 -8.69
C SER A 53 9.63 -6.16 -8.24
N LEU A 54 9.46 -5.59 -7.04
CA LEU A 54 10.36 -4.58 -6.48
C LEU A 54 11.47 -5.18 -5.62
N PHE A 55 11.26 -6.38 -5.08
CA PHE A 55 12.16 -7.05 -4.14
C PHE A 55 12.65 -8.38 -4.72
N ASN A 56 13.79 -8.87 -4.24
CA ASN A 56 14.33 -10.17 -4.62
C ASN A 56 13.53 -11.31 -3.97
N ASN A 57 13.09 -11.13 -2.72
CA ASN A 57 12.24 -12.09 -2.03
C ASN A 57 10.77 -11.97 -2.47
N GLU A 58 10.21 -13.07 -2.99
CA GLU A 58 8.82 -13.16 -3.43
C GLU A 58 7.81 -12.83 -2.32
N ILE A 59 8.12 -13.17 -1.06
CA ILE A 59 7.24 -12.89 0.09
C ILE A 59 7.10 -11.38 0.29
N PHE A 60 8.18 -10.60 0.09
CA PHE A 60 8.14 -9.15 0.22
C PHE A 60 7.36 -8.49 -0.93
N ASN A 61 7.44 -9.04 -2.15
CA ASN A 61 6.57 -8.63 -3.25
C ASN A 61 5.09 -8.89 -2.93
N GLY A 62 4.77 -10.06 -2.36
CA GLY A 62 3.42 -10.37 -1.89
C GLY A 62 2.92 -9.42 -0.79
N LEU A 63 3.76 -9.12 0.20
CA LEU A 63 3.44 -8.16 1.26
C LEU A 63 3.22 -6.74 0.71
N PHE A 64 4.09 -6.30 -0.21
CA PHE A 64 3.92 -4.99 -0.85
C PHE A 64 2.58 -4.90 -1.59
N THR A 65 2.23 -5.92 -2.38
CA THR A 65 0.93 -6.00 -3.07
C THR A 65 -0.24 -5.97 -2.09
N LEU A 66 -0.15 -6.69 -0.97
CA LEU A 66 -1.17 -6.68 0.08
C LEU A 66 -1.38 -5.27 0.65
N PHE A 67 -0.29 -4.61 1.06
CA PHE A 67 -0.36 -3.27 1.64
C PHE A 67 -0.82 -2.22 0.64
N PHE A 68 -0.44 -2.36 -0.63
CA PHE A 68 -0.95 -1.52 -1.71
C PHE A 68 -2.48 -1.65 -1.82
N PHE A 69 -2.99 -2.89 -1.88
CA PHE A 69 -4.43 -3.13 -2.01
C PHE A 69 -5.22 -2.61 -0.80
N ILE A 70 -4.71 -2.86 0.41
CA ILE A 70 -5.30 -2.32 1.65
C ILE A 70 -5.32 -0.79 1.61
N SER A 71 -4.22 -0.16 1.20
CA SER A 71 -4.11 1.30 1.12
C SER A 71 -5.10 1.89 0.12
N VAL A 72 -5.28 1.25 -1.04
CA VAL A 72 -6.29 1.64 -2.04
C VAL A 72 -7.71 1.52 -1.48
N LEU A 73 -8.03 0.41 -0.80
CA LEU A 73 -9.35 0.22 -0.18
C LEU A 73 -9.64 1.28 0.89
N ILE A 74 -8.68 1.57 1.75
CA ILE A 74 -8.81 2.62 2.78
C ILE A 74 -8.98 3.99 2.13
N PHE A 75 -8.18 4.29 1.09
CA PHE A 75 -8.28 5.54 0.34
C PHE A 75 -9.67 5.72 -0.26
N LEU A 76 -10.21 4.70 -0.95
CA LEU A 76 -11.54 4.74 -1.56
C LEU A 76 -12.64 4.89 -0.51
N TYR A 77 -12.57 4.12 0.58
CA TYR A 77 -13.52 4.21 1.68
C TYR A 77 -13.57 5.63 2.26
N LYS A 78 -12.41 6.21 2.57
CA LYS A 78 -12.33 7.57 3.11
C LYS A 78 -12.73 8.63 2.10
N ALA A 79 -12.40 8.48 0.82
CA ALA A 79 -12.84 9.39 -0.24
C ALA A 79 -14.37 9.42 -0.36
N ILE A 80 -15.04 8.27 -0.26
CA ILE A 80 -16.51 8.18 -0.28
C ILE A 80 -17.13 8.81 0.98
N ASP A 81 -16.56 8.55 2.16
CA ASP A 81 -16.99 9.17 3.42
C ASP A 81 -16.91 10.71 3.36
N LEU A 82 -15.78 11.22 2.86
CA LEU A 82 -15.54 12.65 2.71
C LEU A 82 -16.45 13.29 1.65
N TYR A 83 -16.85 12.54 0.62
CA TYR A 83 -17.84 12.98 -0.37
C TYR A 83 -19.24 13.09 0.23
N LYS A 84 -19.63 12.13 1.09
CA LYS A 84 -20.92 12.16 1.79
C LYS A 84 -21.01 13.30 2.79
N GLN A 85 -19.94 13.61 3.52
CA GLN A 85 -19.93 14.72 4.50
C GLN A 85 -19.97 16.11 3.86
N ASN A 86 -19.43 16.25 2.65
CA ASN A 86 -19.41 17.53 1.91
C ASN A 86 -20.64 17.74 1.01
N ARG A 87 -21.65 16.85 1.08
CA ARG A 87 -22.94 16.97 0.39
C ARG A 87 -24.00 17.48 1.36
#